data_AF-A0AAP8U440-F1
#
_entry.id   AF-A0AAP8U440-F1
#
_cell.length_a   1.000
_cell.length_b   1.000
_cell.length_c   1.000
_cell.angle_alpha   90.00
_cell.angle_beta   90.00
_cell.angle_gamma   90.00
#
_symmetry.space_group_name_H-M   'P 1'
#
loop_
_entity.id
_entity.type
_entity.pdbx_description
1 polymer ?
#
loop_
_entity_poly.entity_id
_entity_poly.type
_entity_poly.pdbx_seq_one_letter_code
_entity_poly.pdbx_strand_id
1 'polypeptide(L)'
;MKLCSRLEAYTGILMSPEGLNKRFNRQAVQFLQRLFSHLLIQKLYAADTLPHGYATLFHRIRILDSTTFQLPDIFASAYKGFGGSSHTAGVKIQLEYDLLSGQFLHVEAGPGKWRIYEHI
;
A
#
# COMPACT_ATOMS: atom_id res chain seq x y z
N MET A 1 11.34 -4.45 18.23
CA MET A 1 10.73 -4.73 19.55
C MET A 1 9.50 -3.85 19.92
N LYS A 2 8.93 -3.02 19.03
CA LYS A 2 7.79 -2.14 19.40
C LYS A 2 6.40 -2.63 18.99
N LEU A 3 6.29 -3.56 18.02
CA LEU A 3 4.99 -3.96 17.48
C LEU A 3 4.32 -5.07 18.30
N CYS A 4 5.05 -6.12 18.69
CA CYS A 4 4.48 -7.20 19.52
C CYS A 4 3.93 -6.71 20.86
N SER A 5 4.70 -5.90 21.58
CA SER A 5 4.27 -5.32 22.86
C SER A 5 3.07 -4.38 22.72
N ARG A 6 2.98 -3.62 21.62
CA ARG A 6 1.79 -2.81 21.33
C ARG A 6 0.57 -3.68 21.02
N LEU A 7 0.73 -4.70 20.18
CA LEU A 7 -0.37 -5.62 19.86
C LEU A 7 -0.90 -6.31 21.10
N GLU A 8 -0.01 -6.76 21.98
CA GLU A 8 -0.36 -7.36 23.27
C GLU A 8 -1.13 -6.37 24.15
N ALA A 9 -0.66 -5.13 24.30
CA ALA A 9 -1.33 -4.11 25.10
C ALA A 9 -2.75 -3.79 24.58
N TYR A 10 -2.96 -3.80 23.26
CA TYR A 10 -4.27 -3.49 22.66
C TYR A 10 -5.23 -4.69 22.59
N THR A 11 -4.71 -5.90 22.46
CA THR A 11 -5.53 -7.11 22.21
C THR A 11 -5.58 -8.08 23.38
N GLY A 12 -4.68 -7.94 24.36
CA GLY A 12 -4.48 -8.91 25.44
C GLY A 12 -3.84 -10.24 24.99
N ILE A 13 -3.49 -10.37 23.71
CA ILE A 13 -2.93 -11.60 23.15
C ILE A 13 -1.41 -11.52 23.15
N LEU A 14 -0.78 -12.43 23.89
CA LEU A 14 0.68 -12.59 23.90
C LEU A 14 1.16 -13.08 22.52
N MET A 15 2.04 -12.32 21.88
CA MET A 15 2.59 -12.65 20.57
C MET A 15 4.11 -12.51 20.56
N SER A 16 4.82 -13.63 20.33
CA SER A 16 6.27 -13.58 20.18
C SER A 16 6.68 -12.88 18.87
N PRO A 17 7.88 -12.28 18.80
CA PRO A 17 8.44 -11.71 17.56
C PRO A 17 8.44 -12.71 16.39
N GLU A 18 8.77 -13.96 16.65
CA GLU A 18 8.81 -15.05 15.66
C GLU A 18 7.40 -15.40 15.19
N GLY A 19 6.43 -15.46 16.11
CA GLY A 19 5.03 -15.70 15.81
C GLY A 19 4.42 -14.56 14.98
N LEU A 20 4.80 -13.32 15.24
CA LEU A 20 4.42 -12.18 14.41
C LEU A 20 5.08 -12.26 13.02
N ASN A 21 6.36 -12.58 12.95
CA ASN A 21 7.08 -12.68 11.68
C ASN A 21 6.47 -13.76 10.76
N LYS A 22 6.03 -14.89 11.31
CA LYS A 22 5.31 -15.94 10.55
C LYS A 22 3.98 -15.45 9.96
N ARG A 23 3.36 -14.43 10.54
CA ARG A 23 2.14 -13.81 10.02
C ARG A 23 2.42 -12.84 8.88
N PHE A 24 3.66 -12.38 8.67
CA PHE A 24 4.04 -11.63 7.48
C PHE A 24 4.19 -12.56 6.28
N ASN A 25 3.05 -12.90 5.70
CA ASN A 25 2.92 -13.78 4.55
C ASN A 25 1.93 -13.19 3.52
N ARG A 26 1.67 -13.93 2.44
CA ARG A 26 0.75 -13.49 1.37
C ARG A 26 -0.65 -13.14 1.88
N GLN A 27 -1.14 -13.83 2.92
CA GLN A 27 -2.46 -13.55 3.50
C GLN A 27 -2.48 -12.20 4.24
N ALA A 28 -1.39 -11.86 4.96
CA ALA A 28 -1.28 -10.54 5.58
C ALA A 28 -1.22 -9.41 4.56
N VAL A 29 -0.54 -9.62 3.43
CA VAL A 29 -0.54 -8.64 2.32
C VAL A 29 -1.96 -8.44 1.79
N GLN A 30 -2.69 -9.53 1.50
CA GLN A 30 -4.10 -9.45 1.05
C GLN A 30 -5.01 -8.79 2.08
N PHE A 31 -4.82 -9.08 3.37
CA PHE A 31 -5.55 -8.43 4.45
C PHE A 31 -5.32 -6.92 4.46
N LEU A 32 -4.07 -6.47 4.40
CA LEU A 32 -3.74 -5.04 4.37
C LEU A 32 -4.31 -4.34 3.13
N GLN A 33 -4.26 -4.98 1.96
CA GLN A 33 -4.88 -4.46 0.74
C GLN A 33 -6.40 -4.29 0.90
N ARG A 34 -7.10 -5.29 1.44
CA ARG A 34 -8.56 -5.21 1.68
C ARG A 34 -8.92 -4.15 2.71
N LEU A 35 -8.14 -4.05 3.79
CA LEU A 35 -8.34 -3.05 4.82
C LEU A 35 -8.15 -1.64 4.25
N PHE A 36 -7.07 -1.44 3.50
CA PHE A 36 -6.83 -0.16 2.84
C PHE A 36 -7.95 0.20 1.85
N SER A 37 -8.47 -0.77 1.08
CA SER A 37 -9.61 -0.56 0.16
C SER A 37 -10.83 -0.02 0.93
N HIS A 38 -11.19 -0.71 2.01
CA HIS A 38 -12.34 -0.33 2.84
C HIS A 38 -12.17 1.06 3.43
N LEU A 39 -10.99 1.36 3.98
CA LEU A 39 -10.72 2.67 4.59
C LEU A 39 -10.74 3.80 3.56
N LEU A 40 -10.20 3.56 2.36
CA LEU A 40 -10.21 4.53 1.27
C LEU A 40 -11.63 4.84 0.80
N ILE A 41 -12.42 3.81 0.53
CA ILE A 41 -13.84 3.92 0.17
C ILE A 41 -14.60 4.69 1.24
N GLN A 42 -14.44 4.29 2.51
CA GLN A 42 -15.11 4.94 3.63
C GLN A 42 -14.75 6.42 3.73
N LYS A 43 -13.47 6.78 3.54
CA LYS A 43 -13.01 8.18 3.52
C LYS A 43 -13.62 8.99 2.38
N LEU A 44 -13.72 8.41 1.19
CA LEU A 44 -14.26 9.06 0.00
C LEU A 44 -15.77 9.32 0.11
N TYR A 45 -16.53 8.34 0.61
CA TYR A 45 -17.97 8.49 0.84
C TYR A 45 -18.28 9.37 2.05
N ALA A 46 -17.50 9.29 3.14
CA ALA A 46 -17.71 10.14 4.31
C ALA A 46 -17.48 11.63 4.03
N ALA A 47 -16.74 11.97 2.97
CA ALA A 47 -16.45 13.34 2.61
C ALA A 47 -17.47 13.95 1.63
N ASP A 48 -18.53 13.22 1.23
CA ASP A 48 -19.45 13.58 0.12
C ASP A 48 -18.71 13.98 -1.18
N THR A 49 -17.42 13.61 -1.29
CA THR A 49 -16.51 14.07 -2.33
C THR A 49 -16.75 13.42 -3.69
N LEU A 50 -17.57 12.37 -3.74
CA LEU A 50 -18.04 11.76 -4.98
C LEU A 50 -19.47 12.22 -5.27
N PRO A 51 -19.63 13.28 -6.09
CA PRO A 51 -20.90 13.57 -6.72
C PRO A 51 -21.45 12.31 -7.38
N HIS A 52 -22.67 11.94 -7.01
CA HIS A 52 -23.40 10.83 -7.64
C HIS A 52 -23.51 11.00 -9.16
N GLY A 53 -23.35 12.22 -9.68
CA GLY A 53 -23.31 12.53 -11.11
C GLY A 53 -22.12 11.93 -11.88
N TYR A 54 -21.00 11.59 -11.23
CA TYR A 54 -19.88 10.93 -11.94
C TYR A 54 -20.22 9.50 -12.35
N ALA A 55 -21.01 8.80 -11.53
CA ALA A 55 -21.43 7.43 -11.82
C ALA A 55 -22.37 7.35 -13.04
N THR A 56 -23.06 8.44 -13.38
CA THR A 56 -23.92 8.52 -14.58
C THR A 56 -23.18 8.98 -15.82
N LEU A 57 -22.00 9.60 -15.67
CA LEU A 57 -21.20 10.16 -16.76
C LEU A 57 -20.08 9.22 -17.22
N PHE A 58 -19.47 8.50 -16.29
CA PHE A 58 -18.34 7.61 -16.56
C PHE A 58 -18.67 6.19 -16.15
N HIS A 59 -18.40 5.23 -17.05
CA HIS A 59 -18.49 3.81 -16.71
C HIS A 59 -17.39 3.38 -15.71
N ARG A 60 -16.26 4.09 -15.70
CA ARG A 60 -15.11 3.77 -14.83
C ARG A 60 -14.20 4.99 -14.67
N ILE A 61 -13.69 5.20 -13.46
CA ILE A 61 -12.70 6.25 -13.18
C ILE A 61 -11.50 5.58 -12.52
N ARG A 62 -10.38 5.48 -13.24
CA ARG A 62 -9.14 4.85 -12.76
C ARG A 62 -8.22 5.93 -12.22
N ILE A 63 -7.86 5.83 -10.94
CA ILE A 63 -6.85 6.69 -10.33
C ILE A 63 -5.56 5.89 -10.24
N LEU A 64 -4.52 6.42 -10.87
CA LEU A 64 -3.17 5.93 -10.77
C LEU A 64 -2.37 6.85 -9.86
N ASP A 65 -1.83 6.29 -8.78
CA ASP A 65 -0.97 7.01 -7.85
C ASP A 65 0.28 6.18 -7.54
N SER A 66 1.36 6.84 -7.16
CA SER A 66 2.54 6.15 -6.67
C SER A 66 3.18 6.93 -5.53
N THR A 67 3.47 6.23 -4.45
CA THR A 67 4.23 6.78 -3.32
C THR A 67 5.57 6.05 -3.21
N THR A 68 6.64 6.79 -2.97
CA THR A 68 7.98 6.24 -2.77
C THR A 68 8.48 6.57 -1.38
N PHE A 69 9.10 5.60 -0.71
CA PHE A 69 9.70 5.76 0.60
C PHE A 69 11.16 5.33 0.56
N GLN A 70 12.02 6.03 1.30
CA GLN A 70 13.42 5.63 1.45
C GLN A 70 13.55 4.46 2.42
N LEU A 71 14.50 3.58 2.13
CA LEU A 71 14.87 2.46 2.98
C LEU A 71 16.31 2.63 3.45
N PRO A 72 16.70 1.98 4.57
CA PRO A 72 18.10 1.87 4.95
C PRO A 72 18.95 1.24 3.84
N ASP A 73 20.19 1.73 3.66
CA ASP A 73 21.08 1.33 2.56
C ASP A 73 21.43 -0.16 2.53
N ILE A 74 21.28 -0.87 3.65
CA ILE A 74 21.42 -2.34 3.70
C ILE A 74 20.46 -3.07 2.74
N PHE A 75 19.37 -2.42 2.33
CA PHE A 75 18.39 -2.98 1.41
C PHE A 75 18.66 -2.60 -0.06
N ALA A 76 19.73 -1.85 -0.37
CA ALA A 76 19.98 -1.33 -1.71
C ALA A 76 20.17 -2.41 -2.79
N SER A 77 20.60 -3.62 -2.39
CA SER A 77 20.74 -4.77 -3.29
C SER A 77 19.39 -5.26 -3.83
N ALA A 78 18.36 -5.31 -2.98
CA ALA A 78 17.02 -5.77 -3.33
C ALA A 78 16.07 -4.63 -3.76
N TYR A 79 16.25 -3.44 -3.18
CA TYR A 79 15.36 -2.28 -3.34
C TYR A 79 16.15 -1.05 -3.75
N LYS A 80 16.69 -1.07 -4.96
CA LYS A 80 17.48 0.05 -5.50
C LYS A 80 16.64 1.34 -5.56
N GLY A 81 17.12 2.36 -4.86
CA GLY A 81 16.56 3.70 -4.84
C GLY A 81 16.95 4.54 -6.07
N PHE A 82 16.52 5.80 -6.08
CA PHE A 82 16.92 6.76 -7.09
C PHE A 82 18.32 7.31 -6.75
N GLY A 83 19.25 7.29 -7.70
CA GLY A 83 20.66 7.66 -7.52
C GLY A 83 20.95 9.16 -7.28
N GLY A 84 19.95 9.93 -6.87
CA GLY A 84 20.05 11.36 -6.54
C GLY A 84 19.62 11.71 -5.11
N SER A 85 19.39 10.71 -4.25
CA SER A 85 19.04 10.91 -2.84
C SER A 85 20.17 10.48 -1.91
N SER A 86 20.19 10.99 -0.67
CA SER A 86 21.20 10.60 0.34
C SER A 86 21.19 9.09 0.67
N HIS A 87 20.12 8.38 0.29
CA HIS A 87 19.99 6.93 0.44
C HIS A 87 19.92 6.25 -0.93
N THR A 88 20.59 5.12 -1.02
CA THR A 88 20.72 4.27 -2.21
C THR A 88 19.63 3.21 -2.30
N ALA A 89 18.83 3.04 -1.25
CA ALA A 89 17.70 2.11 -1.20
C ALA A 89 16.35 2.85 -1.11
N GLY A 90 15.33 2.30 -1.77
CA GLY A 90 13.97 2.84 -1.70
C GLY A 90 12.95 1.85 -2.23
N VAL A 91 11.72 1.96 -1.75
CA VAL A 91 10.56 1.19 -2.22
C VAL A 91 9.55 2.15 -2.83
N LYS A 92 9.03 1.78 -3.99
CA LYS A 92 7.87 2.45 -4.59
C LYS A 92 6.67 1.52 -4.44
N ILE A 93 5.57 2.07 -3.98
CA ILE A 93 4.26 1.43 -4.03
C ILE A 93 3.47 2.16 -5.11
N GLN A 94 3.07 1.42 -6.12
CA GLN A 94 2.17 1.90 -7.15
C GLN A 94 0.79 1.32 -6.92
N LEU A 95 -0.19 2.21 -7.05
CA LEU A 95 -1.57 1.93 -6.81
C LEU A 95 -2.38 2.32 -8.03
N GLU A 96 -3.22 1.39 -8.47
CA GLU A 96 -4.31 1.68 -9.36
C GLU A 96 -5.62 1.23 -8.72
N TYR A 97 -6.58 2.14 -8.63
CA TYR A 97 -7.90 1.83 -8.12
C TYR A 97 -9.00 2.44 -8.98
N ASP A 98 -10.10 1.71 -9.09
CA ASP A 98 -11.32 2.23 -9.66
C ASP A 98 -12.10 2.98 -8.58
N LEU A 99 -12.25 4.28 -8.77
CA LEU A 99 -12.90 5.17 -7.82
C LEU A 99 -14.38 4.83 -7.63
N LEU A 100 -15.07 4.38 -8.67
CA LEU A 100 -16.51 4.13 -8.61
C LEU A 100 -16.84 2.82 -7.88
N SER A 101 -16.09 1.75 -8.16
CA SER A 101 -16.26 0.46 -7.47
C SER A 101 -15.48 0.36 -6.16
N GLY A 102 -14.50 1.24 -5.95
CA GLY A 102 -13.57 1.17 -4.82
C GLY A 102 -12.58 0.00 -4.89
N GLN A 103 -12.51 -0.72 -6.00
CA GLN A 103 -11.65 -1.89 -6.15
C GLN A 103 -10.23 -1.50 -6.55
N PHE A 104 -9.24 -2.17 -5.95
CA PHE A 104 -7.87 -2.13 -6.46
C PHE A 104 -7.78 -2.94 -7.75
N LEU A 105 -7.27 -2.28 -8.79
CA LEU A 105 -7.02 -2.88 -10.09
C LEU A 105 -5.60 -3.41 -10.17
N HIS A 106 -4.67 -2.66 -9.60
CA HIS A 106 -3.26 -3.01 -9.55
C HIS A 106 -2.64 -2.48 -8.26
N VAL A 107 -1.89 -3.32 -7.56
CA VAL A 107 -1.08 -2.93 -6.42
C VAL A 107 0.27 -3.59 -6.58
N GLU A 108 1.30 -2.79 -6.77
CA GLU A 108 2.66 -3.28 -6.92
C GLU A 108 3.58 -2.54 -5.96
N ALA A 109 4.44 -3.29 -5.29
CA ALA A 109 5.50 -2.75 -4.45
C ALA A 109 6.84 -3.28 -4.96
N GLY A 110 7.75 -2.37 -5.31
CA GLY A 110 9.01 -2.72 -5.93
C GLY A 110 10.13 -1.73 -5.61
N PRO A 111 11.31 -1.90 -6.21
CA PRO A 111 12.42 -0.96 -6.08
C PRO A 111 12.00 0.47 -6.43
N GLY A 112 12.51 1.46 -5.71
CA GLY A 112 12.16 2.86 -5.92
C GLY A 112 12.36 3.30 -7.37
N LYS A 113 13.46 2.85 -8.00
CA LYS A 113 13.80 3.16 -9.41
C LYS A 113 12.85 2.54 -10.45
N TRP A 114 11.80 1.81 -10.04
CA TRP A 114 10.84 1.19 -10.95
C TRP A 114 10.13 2.21 -11.87
N ARG A 115 10.09 1.90 -13.17
CA ARG A 115 9.38 2.66 -14.21
C ARG A 115 8.07 1.94 -14.56
N ILE A 116 7.03 2.74 -14.66
CA ILE A 116 5.62 2.33 -14.58
C ILE A 116 5.07 1.78 -15.92
N TYR A 117 5.85 1.86 -17.01
CA TYR A 117 5.33 1.70 -18.37
C TYR A 117 5.92 0.51 -19.17
N GLU A 118 6.54 -0.48 -18.54
CA GLU A 118 7.04 -1.65 -19.29
C GLU A 118 5.98 -2.75 -19.49
N HIS A 119 4.79 -2.62 -18.90
CA HIS A 119 3.75 -3.66 -18.93
C HIS A 119 2.31 -3.17 -19.15
N ILE A 120 2.12 -1.99 -19.75
CA ILE A 120 0.80 -1.53 -20.27
C ILE A 120 0.91 -1.37 -21.78
#